data_AF-A0A9E3FML1-F1
#
_entry.id   AF-A0A9E3FML1-F1
#
_cell.length_a   1.000
_cell.length_b   1.000
_cell.length_c   1.000
_cell.angle_alpha   90.00
_cell.angle_beta   90.00
_cell.angle_gamma   90.00
#
_symmetry.space_group_name_H-M   'P 1'
#
loop_
_entity.id
_entity.type
_entity.pdbx_description
1 polymer ?
#
loop_
_entity_poly.entity_id
_entity_poly.type
_entity_poly.pdbx_seq_one_letter_code
_entity_poly.pdbx_strand_id
1 'polypeptide(L)' 'MSRRPARLTQGDVARAIRAAKAAGAPSLQIKPDGTIIVDLLKSTAVQETGDAVEPGEHFVL' A
#
# COMPACT_ATOMS: atom_id res chain seq x y z
N MET A 1 0.66 -26.23 -7.33
CA MET A 1 0.34 -24.86 -7.78
C MET A 1 1.63 -24.17 -8.16
N SER A 2 1.75 -23.70 -9.41
CA SER A 2 2.96 -23.04 -9.94
C SER A 2 3.31 -21.82 -9.08
N ARG A 3 4.50 -21.80 -8.48
CA ARG A 3 4.99 -20.79 -7.53
C ARG A 3 5.65 -19.60 -8.22
N ARG A 4 5.25 -19.29 -9.46
CA ARG A 4 5.91 -18.23 -10.23
C ARG A 4 5.51 -16.87 -9.63
N PRO A 5 6.47 -16.02 -9.23
CA PRO A 5 6.16 -14.67 -8.77
C PRO A 5 5.31 -13.93 -9.81
N ALA A 6 4.33 -13.16 -9.34
CA ALA A 6 3.57 -12.32 -10.25
C ALA A 6 4.47 -11.28 -10.91
N ARG A 7 4.21 -11.05 -12.19
CA ARG A 7 4.78 -9.92 -12.92
C ARG A 7 3.88 -8.71 -12.68
N LEU A 8 4.12 -8.03 -11.56
CA LEU A 8 3.41 -6.82 -11.19
C LEU A 8 4.23 -5.59 -11.63
N THR A 9 3.61 -4.68 -12.36
CA THR A 9 4.26 -3.42 -12.77
C THR A 9 3.86 -2.26 -11.86
N GLN A 10 4.63 -1.18 -11.88
CA GLN A 10 4.25 0.08 -11.21
C GLN A 10 2.92 0.64 -11.75
N GLY A 11 2.60 0.39 -13.03
CA GLY A 11 1.32 0.79 -13.63
C GLY A 11 0.12 0.05 -13.04
N ASP A 12 0.30 -1.24 -12.72
CA ASP A 12 -0.76 -2.05 -12.08
C ASP A 12 -1.01 -1.56 -10.65
N VAL A 13 0.07 -1.28 -9.91
CA VAL A 13 -0.01 -0.71 -8.55
C VAL A 13 -0.74 0.64 -8.58
N ALA A 14 -0.36 1.53 -9.49
CA ALA A 14 -1.01 2.84 -9.63
C ALA A 14 -2.50 2.70 -9.97
N ARG A 15 -2.86 1.74 -10.82
CA ARG A 15 -4.26 1.45 -11.17
C ARG A 15 -5.05 0.95 -9.97
N ALA A 16 -4.49 0.03 -9.19
CA ALA A 16 -5.11 -0.52 -7.99
C ALA A 16 -5.38 0.57 -6.94
N ILE A 17 -4.40 1.44 -6.69
CA ILE A 17 -4.53 2.57 -5.75
C ILE A 17 -5.65 3.53 -6.20
N ARG A 18 -5.72 3.85 -7.49
CA ARG A 18 -6.78 4.73 -8.02
C ARG A 18 -8.16 4.10 -7.87
N ALA A 19 -8.30 2.82 -8.16
CA ALA A 19 -9.56 2.09 -7.98
C ALA A 19 -9.98 2.05 -6.50
N ALA A 20 -9.04 1.74 -5.60
CA ALA A 20 -9.28 1.75 -4.16
C ALA A 20 -9.76 3.12 -3.66
N LYS A 21 -9.08 4.21 -4.07
CA LYS A 21 -9.50 5.58 -3.74
C LYS A 21 -10.90 5.91 -4.27
N ALA A 22 -11.19 5.58 -5.52
CA ALA A 22 -12.50 5.81 -6.12
C ALA A 22 -13.63 5.04 -5.41
N ALA A 23 -13.31 3.85 -4.88
CA ALA A 23 -14.23 3.03 -4.11
C ALA A 23 -14.36 3.45 -2.63
N GLY A 24 -13.59 4.45 -2.17
CA GLY A 24 -13.56 4.83 -0.76
C GLY A 24 -12.91 3.79 0.16
N ALA A 25 -12.05 2.92 -0.38
CA ALA A 25 -11.41 1.85 0.37
C ALA A 25 -10.32 2.40 1.32
N PRO A 26 -10.32 2.03 2.61
CA PRO A 26 -9.28 2.41 3.56
C PRO A 26 -7.92 1.71 3.33
N SER A 27 -7.92 0.51 2.77
CA SER A 27 -6.70 -0.26 2.52
C SER A 27 -6.80 -1.14 1.28
N LEU A 28 -5.63 -1.51 0.76
CA LEU A 28 -5.50 -2.54 -0.26
C LEU A 28 -4.24 -3.37 0.02
N GLN A 29 -4.26 -4.64 -0.40
CA GLN A 29 -3.13 -5.56 -0.26
C GLN A 29 -2.80 -6.19 -1.61
N ILE A 30 -1.51 -6.39 -1.86
CA ILE A 30 -1.02 -7.09 -3.05
C ILE A 30 -0.25 -8.33 -2.60
N LYS A 31 -0.74 -9.50 -2.99
CA LYS A 31 -0.11 -10.78 -2.65
C LYS A 31 1.06 -11.10 -3.59
N PRO A 32 2.03 -11.94 -3.18
CA PRO A 32 3.15 -12.36 -4.03
C PRO A 32 2.74 -13.09 -5.33
N ASP A 33 1.52 -13.63 -5.35
CA ASP A 33 0.89 -14.27 -6.53
C ASP A 33 0.19 -13.27 -7.46
N GLY A 34 0.21 -11.97 -7.15
CA GLY A 34 -0.37 -10.90 -7.96
C GLY A 34 -1.83 -10.60 -7.65
N THR A 35 -2.43 -11.30 -6.69
CA THR A 35 -3.80 -11.02 -6.25
C THR A 35 -3.86 -9.66 -5.56
N ILE A 36 -4.76 -8.79 -6.03
CA ILE A 36 -5.06 -7.49 -5.43
C ILE A 36 -6.35 -7.62 -4.62
N ILE A 37 -6.30 -7.26 -3.34
CA ILE A 37 -7.44 -7.25 -2.43
C ILE A 37 -7.70 -5.79 -2.05
N VAL A 38 -8.95 -5.35 -2.24
CA VAL A 38 -9.39 -4.00 -1.84
C VAL A 38 -10.35 -4.18 -0.67
N ASP A 39 -9.96 -3.69 0.51
CA ASP A 39 -10.78 -3.79 1.71
C ASP A 39 -11.72 -2.58 1.75
N LEU A 40 -13.01 -2.80 1.51
CA LEU A 40 -14.01 -1.71 1.50
C LEU A 40 -14.55 -1.38 2.90
N LEU A 41 -14.37 -2.29 3.86
CA LEU A 41 -14.75 -2.05 5.24
C LEU A 41 -13.58 -1.36 5.95
N LYS A 42 -13.89 -0.38 6.80
CA LYS A 42 -12.94 0.12 7.80
C LYS A 42 -12.58 -1.04 8.71
N SER A 43 -11.50 -1.75 8.37
CA SER A 43 -10.88 -2.67 9.31
C SER A 43 -10.38 -1.82 10.47
N THR A 44 -10.86 -2.10 11.67
CA THR A 44 -10.34 -1.57 12.95
C THR A 44 -8.94 -2.10 13.27
N ALA A 45 -8.25 -2.69 12.30
CA ALA A 45 -6.84 -3.01 12.41
C ALA A 45 -6.03 -1.71 12.37
N VAL A 46 -5.54 -1.34 13.55
CA VAL A 46 -4.56 -0.28 13.80
C VAL A 46 -3.44 -0.38 12.77
N GLN A 47 -3.36 0.58 11.86
CA GLN A 47 -2.15 0.79 11.09
C GLN A 47 -1.15 1.44 12.04
N GLU A 48 -0.27 0.64 12.63
CA GLU A 48 0.97 1.13 13.23
C GLU A 48 1.82 1.72 12.09
N THR A 49 1.55 2.97 11.74
CA THR A 49 2.47 3.78 10.95
C THR A 49 3.63 4.14 11.87
N GLY A 50 4.58 3.21 11.98
CA GLY A 50 5.93 3.53 12.41
C GLY A 50 6.63 4.28 11.29
N ASP A 51 6.62 5.60 11.36
CA ASP A 51 7.87 6.32 11.56
C ASP A 51 7.58 7.76 11.98
N ALA A 52 7.97 8.06 13.22
CA ALA A 52 8.16 9.41 13.70
C ALA A 52 9.44 9.94 13.05
N VAL A 53 9.30 10.75 12.02
CA VAL A 53 10.42 11.56 11.51
C VAL A 53 10.27 12.95 12.10
N GLU A 54 11.15 13.29 13.06
CA GLU A 54 11.73 14.61 13.40
C GLU A 54 12.71 14.36 14.59
N PRO A 55 13.93 14.93 14.64
CA PRO A 55 14.13 16.38 14.52
C PRO A 55 15.35 16.81 13.67
N GLY A 56 15.29 18.06 13.21
CA GLY A 56 16.27 18.70 12.35
C GLY A 56 17.66 18.93 12.96
N GLU A 57 18.66 18.85 12.09
CA GLU A 57 19.99 19.41 12.32
C GLU A 57 20.15 20.68 11.49
N HIS A 58 20.14 21.82 12.17
CA HIS A 58 20.59 23.09 11.62
C HIS A 58 22.07 22.99 11.28
N PHE A 59 22.42 22.90 9.99
CA PHE A 59 23.77 23.18 9.53
C PHE A 59 23.95 24.70 9.43
N VAL A 60 24.81 25.25 10.29
CA VAL A 60 25.33 26.62 10.15
C VAL A 60 26.65 26.53 9.37
N LEU A 61 26.74 27.32 8.29
CA LEU A 61 27.93 27.50 7.45
C LEU A 61 28.98 28.41 8.13
#